data_AF-A0A2I0F9X0-F1
#
_entry.id   AF-A0A2I0F9X0-F1
#
_cell.length_a   1.000
_cell.length_b   1.000
_cell.length_c   1.000
_cell.angle_alpha   90.00
_cell.angle_beta   90.00
_cell.angle_gamma   90.00
#
_symmetry.space_group_name_H-M   'P 1'
#
loop_
_entity.id
_entity.type
_entity.pdbx_description
1 polymer ?
#
loop_
_entity_poly.entity_id
_entity_poly.type
_entity_poly.pdbx_seq_one_letter_code
_entity_poly.pdbx_strand_id
1 'polypeptide(L)'
;MSDIIGTGSNTSKVNDKDVEELSKHSRFLRKIAWLVEIIVVFIGLCISISLMTSGNDLTSAFTLAAPFVMISLVELTKIPFVIGLWHSRKSFLMYLLIISFLCLITFETLLNGFERAFSSINRQINLSEIEISKIENQIKINEDNIAIALQDYNIKTQQIDSDTTTVNTNYQSQYANEVRRNKRLSKDIPQLSRALTAKKEQLIQLKIEKSELLQELSLKKEQRFKSSMERTQGNADLVQAERTRLLAQLDKLNADKIVALDDSNFFTSPAVKKDYDEKIRHVETQLNNINNNTIIAKDNSPDLESVQFLDDYYTDLLGLKDDMIQQKNEEVQQLRRSYKNAVSASNSNLAVKQRKLAQNKTTALRNLEIKRDQADVQFLSEKDYIREIKQNNMTLRYDIRVIEIEANTMALSNQVYRMASYIDNVDHYKEVKTETLTLVGLVWFGSLALIGSITGIALTLSGLHLNSLAKKREQKARVYLTDES
;
A
#
# COMPACT_ATOMS: atom_id res chain seq x y z
N MET A 1 97.41 68.60 -52.56
CA MET A 1 96.64 69.84 -52.35
C MET A 1 95.37 69.71 -53.20
N SER A 2 94.30 69.20 -52.59
CA SER A 2 92.88 69.40 -52.94
C SER A 2 92.05 68.28 -52.29
N ASP A 3 91.83 68.42 -50.99
CA ASP A 3 90.59 67.95 -50.36
C ASP A 3 89.38 68.64 -51.03
N ILE A 4 88.18 68.15 -50.68
CA ILE A 4 86.91 68.88 -50.55
C ILE A 4 85.74 68.36 -51.42
N ILE A 5 84.85 67.65 -50.71
CA ILE A 5 83.37 67.71 -50.75
C ILE A 5 82.63 66.97 -51.87
N GLY A 6 81.91 65.92 -51.45
CA GLY A 6 80.93 65.22 -52.27
C GLY A 6 79.99 64.30 -51.48
N THR A 7 79.56 64.68 -50.28
CA THR A 7 78.55 63.93 -49.51
C THR A 7 77.65 64.88 -48.71
N GLY A 8 76.54 65.34 -49.29
CA GLY A 8 75.65 66.29 -48.58
C GLY A 8 74.16 66.33 -49.00
N SER A 9 73.67 65.48 -49.91
CA SER A 9 72.30 65.65 -50.45
C SER A 9 71.29 64.52 -50.15
N ASN A 10 71.74 63.33 -49.72
CA ASN A 10 70.83 62.19 -49.51
C ASN A 10 70.33 62.00 -48.07
N THR A 11 70.92 62.66 -47.08
CA THR A 11 70.55 62.54 -45.66
C THR A 11 69.33 63.41 -45.27
N SER A 12 69.08 64.51 -46.00
CA SER A 12 67.95 65.41 -45.72
C SER A 12 66.59 64.83 -46.12
N LYS A 13 66.49 64.23 -47.33
CA LYS A 13 65.24 63.63 -47.83
C LYS A 13 64.76 62.39 -47.07
N VAL A 14 65.67 61.65 -46.43
CA VAL A 14 65.32 60.48 -45.61
C VAL A 14 64.78 60.94 -44.24
N ASN A 15 65.38 61.97 -43.65
CA ASN A 15 64.93 62.51 -42.36
C ASN A 15 63.53 63.15 -42.43
N ASP A 16 63.18 63.83 -43.52
CA ASP A 16 61.87 64.48 -43.64
C ASP A 16 60.70 63.48 -43.73
N LYS A 17 60.88 62.37 -44.48
CA LYS A 17 59.88 61.31 -44.60
C LYS A 17 59.63 60.62 -43.26
N ASP A 18 60.68 60.31 -42.52
CA ASP A 18 60.58 59.68 -41.20
C ASP A 18 59.85 60.59 -40.19
N VAL A 19 60.13 61.90 -40.19
CA VAL A 19 59.45 62.87 -39.31
C VAL A 19 57.96 62.99 -39.67
N GLU A 20 57.63 63.03 -40.96
CA GLU A 20 56.25 63.07 -41.43
C GLU A 20 55.48 61.81 -41.02
N GLU A 21 56.07 60.63 -41.18
CA GLU A 21 55.49 59.35 -40.76
C GLU A 21 55.26 59.29 -39.25
N LEU A 22 56.22 59.68 -38.42
CA LEU A 22 56.04 59.73 -36.96
C LEU A 22 54.91 60.68 -36.55
N SER A 23 54.80 61.83 -37.20
CA SER A 23 53.72 62.81 -36.93
C SER A 23 52.34 62.28 -37.33
N LYS A 24 52.26 61.49 -38.39
CA LYS A 24 51.03 60.87 -38.90
C LYS A 24 50.56 59.77 -37.94
N HIS A 25 51.45 58.89 -37.51
CA HIS A 25 51.16 57.85 -36.52
C HIS A 25 50.76 58.44 -35.16
N SER A 26 51.42 59.50 -34.71
CA SER A 26 51.06 60.22 -33.48
C SER A 26 49.62 60.76 -33.51
N ARG A 27 49.23 61.43 -34.61
CA ARG A 27 47.87 61.95 -34.79
C ARG A 27 46.84 60.82 -34.88
N PHE A 28 47.19 59.71 -35.52
CA PHE A 28 46.32 58.54 -35.63
C PHE A 28 46.06 57.89 -34.27
N LEU A 29 47.10 57.63 -33.46
CA LEU A 29 46.96 57.06 -32.11
C LEU A 29 46.09 57.92 -31.19
N ARG A 30 46.21 59.26 -31.27
CA ARG A 30 45.36 60.17 -30.51
C ARG A 30 43.90 60.16 -30.97
N LYS A 31 43.63 59.94 -32.26
CA LYS A 31 42.25 59.78 -32.76
C LYS A 31 41.64 58.47 -32.28
N ILE A 32 42.41 57.38 -32.30
CA ILE A 32 41.95 56.08 -31.76
C ILE A 32 41.70 56.19 -30.26
N ALA A 33 42.57 56.85 -29.49
CA ALA A 33 42.36 57.05 -28.06
C ALA A 33 41.01 57.71 -27.78
N TRP A 34 40.68 58.80 -28.50
CA TRP A 34 39.37 59.45 -28.40
C TRP A 34 38.20 58.56 -28.79
N LEU A 35 38.36 57.75 -29.84
CA LEU A 35 37.32 56.80 -30.27
C LEU A 35 37.05 55.73 -29.21
N VAL A 36 38.10 55.17 -28.61
CA VAL A 36 37.98 54.20 -27.51
C VAL A 36 37.30 54.83 -26.30
N GLU A 37 37.68 56.05 -25.92
CA GLU A 37 37.08 56.73 -24.76
C GLU A 37 35.59 57.04 -24.99
N ILE A 38 35.22 57.47 -26.21
CA ILE A 38 33.80 57.70 -26.56
C ILE A 38 32.99 56.41 -26.45
N ILE A 39 33.55 55.26 -26.86
CA ILE A 39 32.88 53.96 -26.72
C ILE A 39 32.67 53.62 -25.25
N VAL A 40 33.68 53.83 -24.40
CA VAL A 40 33.57 53.58 -22.95
C VAL A 40 32.53 54.50 -22.30
N VAL A 41 32.52 55.79 -22.65
CA VAL A 41 31.49 56.76 -22.22
C VAL A 41 30.10 56.30 -22.63
N PHE A 42 29.94 55.84 -23.88
CA PHE A 42 28.66 55.33 -24.37
C PHE A 42 28.20 54.09 -23.60
N ILE A 43 29.10 53.13 -23.34
CA ILE A 43 28.80 51.94 -22.55
C ILE A 43 28.38 52.34 -21.12
N GLY A 44 29.10 53.27 -20.49
CA GLY A 44 28.75 53.79 -19.16
C GLY A 44 27.36 54.43 -19.11
N LEU A 45 27.00 55.20 -20.13
CA LEU A 45 25.65 55.78 -20.27
C LEU A 45 24.58 54.71 -20.53
N CYS A 46 24.85 53.69 -21.35
CA CYS A 46 23.92 52.59 -21.57
C CYS A 46 23.65 51.78 -20.29
N ILE A 47 24.68 51.48 -19.49
CA ILE A 47 24.54 50.82 -18.20
C ILE A 47 23.69 51.68 -17.25
N SER A 48 23.97 52.98 -17.21
CA SER A 48 23.17 53.94 -16.43
C SER A 48 21.68 53.92 -16.80
N ILE A 49 21.36 53.91 -18.10
CA ILE A 49 19.97 53.86 -18.58
C ILE A 49 19.30 52.52 -18.23
N SER A 50 20.01 51.41 -18.43
CA SER A 50 19.48 50.07 -18.11
C SER A 50 19.17 49.89 -16.61
N LEU A 51 19.96 50.51 -15.74
CA LEU A 51 19.69 50.54 -14.30
C LEU A 51 18.47 51.40 -13.98
N MET A 52 18.30 52.51 -14.71
CA MET A 52 17.17 53.40 -14.52
C MET A 52 15.83 52.75 -14.90
N THR A 53 15.82 51.87 -15.89
CA THR A 53 14.61 51.13 -16.33
C THR A 53 14.28 49.91 -15.45
N SER A 54 15.20 49.48 -14.59
CA SER A 54 15.03 48.27 -13.77
C SER A 54 14.40 48.55 -12.39
N GLY A 55 14.21 49.82 -12.01
CA GLY A 55 13.64 50.23 -10.73
C GLY A 55 12.23 50.81 -10.86
N ASN A 56 11.33 50.44 -9.96
CA ASN A 56 9.95 50.94 -9.96
C ASN A 56 9.84 52.40 -9.47
N ASP A 57 10.84 52.88 -8.71
CA ASP A 57 10.91 54.24 -8.18
C ASP A 57 12.03 55.05 -8.84
N LEU A 58 11.67 56.14 -9.51
CA LEU A 58 12.60 57.02 -10.24
C LEU A 58 13.72 57.61 -9.36
N THR A 59 13.47 57.83 -8.07
CA THR A 59 14.46 58.35 -7.12
C THR A 59 15.52 57.31 -6.77
N SER A 60 15.12 56.07 -6.50
CA SER A 60 16.04 54.95 -6.25
C SER A 60 16.87 54.60 -7.48
N ALA A 61 16.22 54.63 -8.65
CA ALA A 61 16.82 54.42 -9.96
C ALA A 61 17.89 55.48 -10.28
N PHE A 62 17.63 56.75 -9.97
CA PHE A 62 18.58 57.83 -10.16
C PHE A 62 19.81 57.71 -9.24
N THR A 63 19.62 57.36 -7.96
CA THR A 63 20.75 57.13 -7.02
C THR A 63 21.65 55.98 -7.46
N LEU A 64 21.09 54.96 -8.12
CA LEU A 64 21.85 53.82 -8.65
C LEU A 64 22.59 54.16 -9.96
N ALA A 65 22.02 55.04 -10.79
CA ALA A 65 22.55 55.44 -12.08
C ALA A 65 23.57 56.59 -12.02
N ALA A 66 23.44 57.51 -11.05
CA ALA A 66 24.25 58.72 -10.94
C ALA A 66 25.78 58.47 -10.89
N PRO A 67 26.31 57.44 -10.19
CA PRO A 67 27.73 57.14 -10.24
C PRO A 67 28.23 56.83 -11.67
N PHE A 68 27.46 56.09 -12.48
CA PHE A 68 27.84 55.73 -13.85
C PHE A 68 27.86 56.93 -14.80
N VAL A 69 26.96 57.89 -14.60
CA VAL A 69 26.98 59.16 -15.34
C VAL A 69 28.20 59.99 -14.95
N MET A 70 28.49 60.11 -13.64
CA MET A 70 29.67 60.82 -13.14
C MET A 70 30.96 60.20 -13.70
N ILE A 71 31.03 58.88 -13.68
CA ILE A 71 32.11 58.07 -14.26
C ILE A 71 32.29 58.37 -15.74
N SER A 72 31.20 58.37 -16.52
CA SER A 72 31.25 58.64 -17.95
C SER A 72 31.79 60.05 -18.25
N LEU A 73 31.50 61.03 -17.39
CA LEU A 73 32.09 62.36 -17.48
C LEU A 73 33.59 62.35 -17.16
N VAL A 74 34.02 61.62 -16.13
CA VAL A 74 35.44 61.48 -15.75
C VAL A 74 36.24 60.82 -16.88
N GLU A 75 35.72 59.76 -17.49
CA GLU A 75 36.32 59.10 -18.65
C GLU A 75 36.54 60.08 -19.81
N LEU A 76 35.54 60.91 -20.14
CA LEU A 76 35.66 61.93 -21.20
C LEU A 76 36.77 62.96 -20.91
N THR A 77 36.97 63.31 -19.63
CA THR A 77 38.00 64.28 -19.21
C THR A 77 39.42 63.72 -19.16
N LYS A 78 39.58 62.40 -19.25
CA LYS A 78 40.86 61.72 -19.07
C LYS A 78 41.92 62.11 -20.11
N ILE A 79 41.54 62.16 -21.40
CA ILE A 79 42.46 62.51 -22.49
C ILE A 79 42.93 63.98 -22.40
N PRO A 80 42.04 64.98 -22.26
CA PRO A 80 42.46 66.37 -22.00
C PRO A 80 43.38 66.50 -20.79
N PHE A 81 43.09 65.78 -19.71
CA PHE A 81 43.88 65.81 -18.49
C PHE A 81 45.31 65.27 -18.70
N VAL A 82 45.47 64.13 -19.40
CA VAL A 82 46.78 63.57 -19.75
C VAL A 82 47.59 64.51 -20.64
N ILE A 83 46.95 65.16 -21.62
CA ILE A 83 47.60 66.14 -22.50
C ILE A 83 48.09 67.36 -21.69
N GLY A 84 47.27 67.87 -20.78
CA GLY A 84 47.64 68.98 -19.89
C GLY A 84 48.80 68.62 -18.95
N LEU A 85 48.74 67.43 -18.34
CA LEU A 85 49.81 66.91 -17.48
C LEU A 85 51.12 66.68 -18.24
N TRP A 86 51.06 66.21 -19.48
CA TRP A 86 52.25 66.03 -20.32
C TRP A 86 52.99 67.35 -20.56
N HIS A 87 52.26 68.45 -20.77
CA HIS A 87 52.86 69.76 -21.00
C HIS A 87 53.38 70.43 -19.72
N SER A 88 52.78 70.13 -18.56
CA SER A 88 53.11 70.75 -17.26
C SER A 88 54.21 69.99 -16.47
N ARG A 89 54.91 69.04 -17.10
CA ARG A 89 55.77 68.08 -16.41
C ARG A 89 57.03 68.73 -15.80
N LYS A 90 57.05 68.92 -14.47
CA LYS A 90 58.26 69.25 -13.69
C LYS A 90 58.96 68.03 -13.06
N SER A 91 58.22 66.97 -12.69
CA SER A 91 58.78 65.73 -12.12
C SER A 91 58.14 64.49 -12.75
N PHE A 92 58.95 63.50 -13.14
CA PHE A 92 58.47 62.26 -13.77
C PHE A 92 57.68 61.38 -12.79
N LEU A 93 58.12 61.31 -11.54
CA LEU A 93 57.54 60.42 -10.54
C LEU A 93 56.13 60.86 -10.13
N MET A 94 55.94 62.17 -9.92
CA MET A 94 54.63 62.76 -9.62
C MET A 94 53.65 62.58 -10.79
N TYR A 95 54.14 62.72 -12.03
CA TYR A 95 53.37 62.48 -13.23
C TYR A 95 52.87 61.03 -13.35
N LEU A 96 53.74 60.05 -13.11
CA LEU A 96 53.38 58.63 -13.13
C LEU A 96 52.36 58.30 -12.03
N LEU A 97 52.53 58.85 -10.82
CA LEU A 97 51.60 58.65 -9.71
C LEU A 97 50.19 59.16 -10.05
N ILE A 98 50.07 60.37 -10.59
CA ILE A 98 48.77 60.95 -10.96
C ILE A 98 48.08 60.12 -12.06
N ILE A 99 48.84 59.65 -13.06
CA ILE A 99 48.30 58.77 -14.10
C ILE A 99 47.86 57.44 -13.53
N SER A 100 48.66 56.85 -12.63
CA SER A 100 48.31 55.59 -11.96
C SER A 100 47.02 55.74 -11.16
N PHE A 101 46.85 56.86 -10.45
CA PHE A 101 45.63 57.12 -9.69
C PHE A 101 44.41 57.29 -10.61
N LEU A 102 44.58 57.95 -11.75
CA LEU A 102 43.54 58.08 -12.77
C LEU A 102 43.14 56.72 -13.36
N CYS A 103 44.09 55.84 -13.66
CA CYS A 103 43.80 54.46 -14.08
C CYS A 103 43.09 53.65 -12.98
N LEU A 104 43.49 53.81 -11.71
CA LEU A 104 42.90 53.07 -10.59
C LEU A 104 41.44 53.45 -10.35
N ILE A 105 41.10 54.75 -10.43
CA ILE A 105 39.71 55.19 -10.32
C ILE A 105 38.85 54.61 -11.44
N THR A 106 39.32 54.67 -12.68
CA THR A 106 38.61 54.05 -13.82
C THR A 106 38.47 52.54 -13.66
N PHE A 107 39.51 51.87 -13.15
CA PHE A 107 39.48 50.43 -12.90
C PHE A 107 38.40 50.04 -11.88
N GLU A 108 38.41 50.69 -10.71
CA GLU A 108 37.43 50.43 -9.63
C GLU A 108 35.99 50.67 -10.12
N THR A 109 35.82 51.74 -10.87
CA THR A 109 34.59 52.12 -11.54
C THR A 109 34.06 51.06 -12.53
N LEU A 110 34.90 50.57 -13.45
CA LEU A 110 34.51 49.56 -14.44
C LEU A 110 34.23 48.21 -13.76
N LEU A 111 35.04 47.85 -12.77
CA LEU A 111 34.87 46.62 -11.99
C LEU A 111 33.53 46.61 -11.24
N ASN A 112 33.21 47.71 -10.54
CA ASN A 112 31.91 47.88 -9.87
C ASN A 112 30.73 47.83 -10.86
N GLY A 113 30.91 48.35 -12.08
CA GLY A 113 29.91 48.27 -13.14
C GLY A 113 29.62 46.84 -13.58
N PHE A 114 30.67 46.06 -13.82
CA PHE A 114 30.54 44.66 -14.20
C PHE A 114 29.96 43.80 -13.07
N GLU A 115 30.38 44.02 -11.82
CA GLU A 115 29.84 43.30 -10.65
C GLU A 115 28.34 43.52 -10.50
N ARG A 116 27.85 44.75 -10.70
CA ARG A 116 26.41 45.04 -10.66
C ARG A 116 25.64 44.39 -11.80
N ALA A 117 26.18 44.41 -13.02
CA ALA A 117 25.57 43.72 -14.15
C ALA A 117 25.47 42.20 -13.88
N PHE A 118 26.53 41.62 -13.32
CA PHE A 118 26.57 40.22 -12.93
C PHE A 118 25.58 39.90 -11.80
N SER A 119 25.54 40.72 -10.75
CA SER A 119 24.61 40.58 -9.62
C SER A 119 23.15 40.67 -10.06
N SER A 120 22.84 41.51 -11.05
CA SER A 120 21.49 41.60 -11.63
C SER A 120 21.05 40.30 -12.31
N ILE A 121 21.94 39.67 -13.09
CA ILE A 121 21.69 38.36 -13.73
C ILE A 121 21.54 37.28 -12.65
N ASN A 122 22.43 37.27 -11.67
CA ASN A 122 22.38 36.31 -10.57
C ASN A 122 21.09 36.43 -9.76
N ARG A 123 20.59 37.66 -9.56
CA ARG A 123 19.30 37.91 -8.91
C ARG A 123 18.13 37.30 -9.68
N GLN A 124 18.12 37.41 -11.01
CA GLN A 124 17.07 36.80 -11.83
C GLN A 124 17.06 35.27 -11.70
N ILE A 125 18.24 34.64 -11.73
CA ILE A 125 18.40 33.20 -11.51
C ILE A 125 17.92 32.79 -10.11
N ASN A 126 18.28 33.55 -9.07
CA ASN A 126 17.81 33.28 -7.70
C ASN A 126 16.29 33.42 -7.57
N LEU A 127 15.66 34.36 -8.28
CA LEU A 127 14.20 34.48 -8.29
C LEU A 127 13.55 33.23 -8.90
N SER A 128 14.09 32.72 -10.01
CA SER A 128 13.65 31.45 -10.60
C SER A 128 13.82 30.27 -9.64
N GLU A 129 14.91 30.23 -8.85
CA GLU A 129 15.12 29.18 -7.85
C GLU A 129 14.10 29.26 -6.69
N ILE A 130 13.79 30.46 -6.21
CA ILE A 130 12.74 30.67 -5.21
C ILE A 130 11.38 30.21 -5.73
N GLU A 131 11.08 30.50 -7.01
CA GLU A 131 9.84 30.06 -7.65
C GLU A 131 9.75 28.53 -7.75
N ILE A 132 10.84 27.87 -8.17
CA ILE A 132 10.93 26.41 -8.17
C ILE A 132 10.69 25.85 -6.76
N SER A 133 11.36 26.39 -5.74
CA SER A 133 11.20 25.93 -4.36
C SER A 133 9.77 26.11 -3.85
N LYS A 134 9.09 27.19 -4.23
CA LYS A 134 7.68 27.42 -3.91
C LYS A 134 6.78 26.34 -4.53
N ILE A 135 7.02 26.02 -5.81
CA ILE A 135 6.25 24.98 -6.52
C ILE A 135 6.54 23.59 -5.93
N GLU A 136 7.79 23.28 -5.61
CA GLU A 136 8.18 22.02 -4.96
C GLU A 136 7.51 21.84 -3.60
N ASN A 137 7.47 22.90 -2.79
CA ASN A 137 6.75 22.88 -1.51
C ASN A 137 5.25 22.64 -1.71
N GLN A 138 4.65 23.23 -2.74
CA GLN A 138 3.24 22.98 -3.07
C GLN A 138 3.01 21.51 -3.48
N ILE A 139 3.90 20.94 -4.30
CA ILE A 139 3.85 19.52 -4.67
C ILE A 139 3.97 18.64 -3.42
N LYS A 140 4.89 18.96 -2.51
CA LYS A 140 5.09 18.21 -1.26
C LYS A 140 3.84 18.23 -0.38
N ILE A 141 3.24 19.41 -0.16
CA ILE A 141 1.98 19.53 0.59
C ILE A 141 0.88 18.70 -0.05
N ASN A 142 0.78 18.73 -1.38
CA ASN A 142 -0.18 17.94 -2.14
C ASN A 142 0.06 16.42 -1.97
N GLU A 143 1.31 15.96 -2.01
CA GLU A 143 1.68 14.56 -1.78
C GLU A 143 1.38 14.11 -0.35
N ASP A 144 1.67 14.95 0.65
CA ASP A 144 1.34 14.71 2.06
C ASP A 144 -0.18 14.59 2.26
N ASN A 145 -0.97 15.48 1.64
CA ASN A 145 -2.44 15.42 1.70
C ASN A 145 -2.99 14.12 1.08
N ILE A 146 -2.42 13.66 -0.04
CA ILE A 146 -2.77 12.38 -0.66
C ILE A 146 -2.45 11.22 0.30
N ALA A 147 -1.28 11.24 0.93
CA ALA A 147 -0.86 10.20 1.86
C ALA A 147 -1.78 10.12 3.09
N ILE A 148 -2.15 11.28 3.66
CA ILE A 148 -3.07 11.37 4.79
C ILE A 148 -4.44 10.78 4.43
N ALA A 149 -5.01 11.15 3.27
CA ALA A 149 -6.31 10.62 2.83
C ALA A 149 -6.29 9.09 2.66
N LEU A 150 -5.23 8.55 2.04
CA LEU A 150 -5.05 7.10 1.90
C LEU A 150 -4.87 6.39 3.25
N GLN A 151 -4.14 7.00 4.17
CA GLN A 151 -3.93 6.46 5.51
C GLN A 151 -5.23 6.43 6.31
N ASP A 152 -6.01 7.52 6.31
CA ASP A 152 -7.30 7.60 7.01
C ASP A 152 -8.28 6.52 6.51
N TYR A 153 -8.39 6.35 5.19
CA TYR A 153 -9.17 5.27 4.59
C TYR A 153 -8.72 3.88 5.05
N ASN A 154 -7.42 3.61 5.01
CA ASN A 154 -6.87 2.31 5.43
C ASN A 154 -7.13 2.04 6.93
N ILE A 155 -6.98 3.04 7.79
CA ILE A 155 -7.27 2.91 9.24
C ILE A 155 -8.75 2.58 9.45
N LYS A 156 -9.66 3.30 8.80
CA LYS A 156 -11.12 3.04 8.88
C LYS A 156 -11.46 1.62 8.44
N THR A 157 -10.94 1.17 7.31
CA THR A 157 -11.20 -0.18 6.78
C THR A 157 -10.61 -1.26 7.69
N GLN A 158 -9.38 -1.08 8.17
CA GLN A 158 -8.74 -2.02 9.10
C GLN A 158 -9.50 -2.14 10.42
N GLN A 159 -10.03 -1.03 10.94
CA GLN A 159 -10.87 -1.04 12.13
C GLN A 159 -12.17 -1.83 11.88
N ILE A 160 -12.81 -1.66 10.72
CA ILE A 160 -14.02 -2.41 10.34
C ILE A 160 -13.73 -3.92 10.22
N ASP A 161 -12.59 -4.30 9.66
CA ASP A 161 -12.18 -5.71 9.54
C ASP A 161 -11.89 -6.34 10.92
N SER A 162 -11.28 -5.58 11.83
CA SER A 162 -11.07 -5.96 13.23
C SER A 162 -12.42 -6.13 13.97
N ASP A 163 -13.35 -5.21 13.79
CA ASP A 163 -14.70 -5.28 14.37
C ASP A 163 -15.47 -6.48 13.81
N THR A 164 -15.34 -6.76 12.52
CA THR A 164 -15.94 -7.94 11.85
C THR A 164 -15.41 -9.24 12.46
N THR A 165 -14.10 -9.31 12.68
CA THR A 165 -13.46 -10.45 13.36
C THR A 165 -13.99 -10.59 14.78
N THR A 166 -14.11 -9.49 15.51
CA THR A 166 -14.65 -9.44 16.88
C THR A 166 -16.10 -9.90 16.96
N VAL A 167 -16.95 -9.51 16.00
CA VAL A 167 -18.35 -9.99 15.92
C VAL A 167 -18.39 -11.51 15.72
N ASN A 168 -17.53 -12.04 14.84
CA ASN A 168 -17.46 -13.48 14.59
C ASN A 168 -16.98 -14.27 15.81
N THR A 169 -15.94 -13.82 16.49
CA THR A 169 -15.40 -14.49 17.69
C THR A 169 -16.40 -14.40 18.86
N ASN A 170 -17.06 -13.25 19.05
CA ASN A 170 -18.12 -13.09 20.05
C ASN A 170 -19.32 -14.02 19.79
N TYR A 171 -19.73 -14.18 18.53
CA TYR A 171 -20.77 -15.14 18.18
C TYR A 171 -20.35 -16.57 18.55
N GLN A 172 -19.14 -16.99 18.19
CA GLN A 172 -18.63 -18.33 18.48
C GLN A 172 -18.56 -18.60 19.99
N SER A 173 -18.05 -17.64 20.77
CA SER A 173 -17.93 -17.77 22.23
C SER A 173 -19.29 -17.82 22.91
N GLN A 174 -20.23 -16.95 22.51
CA GLN A 174 -21.60 -16.95 23.03
C GLN A 174 -22.35 -18.24 22.68
N TYR A 175 -22.23 -18.71 21.43
CA TYR A 175 -22.85 -19.97 21.01
C TYR A 175 -22.28 -21.16 21.79
N ALA A 176 -20.96 -21.25 21.95
CA ALA A 176 -20.33 -22.29 22.77
C ALA A 176 -20.79 -22.24 24.23
N ASN A 177 -20.99 -21.05 24.80
CA ASN A 177 -21.55 -20.88 26.14
C ASN A 177 -22.99 -21.39 26.25
N GLU A 178 -23.85 -21.06 25.27
CA GLU A 178 -25.23 -21.54 25.24
C GLU A 178 -25.33 -23.05 25.05
N VAL A 179 -24.44 -23.66 24.24
CA VAL A 179 -24.34 -25.13 24.12
C VAL A 179 -23.98 -25.76 25.47
N ARG A 180 -22.98 -25.22 26.17
CA ARG A 180 -22.59 -25.70 27.51
C ARG A 180 -23.71 -25.54 28.53
N ARG A 181 -24.41 -24.40 28.50
CA ARG A 181 -25.55 -24.13 29.38
C ARG A 181 -26.72 -25.06 29.10
N ASN A 182 -27.07 -25.28 27.83
CA ASN A 182 -28.14 -26.20 27.45
C ASN A 182 -27.83 -27.63 27.91
N LYS A 183 -26.58 -28.08 27.77
CA LYS A 183 -26.13 -29.39 28.29
C LYS A 183 -26.32 -29.52 29.81
N ARG A 184 -26.08 -28.43 30.57
CA ARG A 184 -26.29 -28.41 32.03
C ARG A 184 -27.77 -28.44 32.41
N LEU A 185 -28.62 -27.70 31.68
CA LEU A 185 -30.06 -27.70 31.88
C LEU A 185 -30.70 -29.05 31.50
N SER A 186 -30.10 -29.77 30.56
CA SER A 186 -30.55 -31.08 30.11
C SER A 186 -29.87 -32.26 30.83
N LYS A 187 -29.50 -32.10 32.11
CA LYS A 187 -28.77 -33.10 32.90
C LYS A 187 -29.52 -34.44 33.02
N ASP A 188 -30.84 -34.39 32.91
CA ASP A 188 -31.70 -35.57 33.07
C ASP A 188 -31.71 -36.46 31.82
N ILE A 189 -31.33 -35.94 30.64
CA ILE A 189 -31.35 -36.71 29.38
C ILE A 189 -30.45 -37.96 29.45
N PRO A 190 -29.16 -37.87 29.88
CA PRO A 190 -28.33 -39.06 30.08
C PRO A 190 -28.92 -40.05 31.10
N GLN A 191 -29.54 -39.55 32.19
CA GLN A 191 -30.14 -40.41 33.21
C GLN A 191 -31.36 -41.15 32.66
N LEU A 192 -32.26 -40.44 31.97
CA LEU A 192 -33.42 -41.00 31.28
C LEU A 192 -32.99 -42.01 30.21
N SER A 193 -31.92 -41.73 29.46
CA SER A 193 -31.36 -42.66 28.47
C SER A 193 -30.85 -43.96 29.11
N ARG A 194 -30.10 -43.87 30.22
CA ARG A 194 -29.64 -45.05 30.98
C ARG A 194 -30.80 -45.84 31.57
N ALA A 195 -31.76 -45.16 32.20
CA ALA A 195 -32.94 -45.78 32.77
C ALA A 195 -33.78 -46.48 31.69
N LEU A 196 -33.93 -45.86 30.51
CA LEU A 196 -34.64 -46.45 29.37
C LEU A 196 -33.93 -47.72 28.88
N THR A 197 -32.61 -47.69 28.82
CA THR A 197 -31.80 -48.85 28.41
C THR A 197 -31.95 -49.99 29.42
N ALA A 198 -31.81 -49.71 30.71
CA ALA A 198 -31.98 -50.70 31.77
C ALA A 198 -33.39 -51.31 31.79
N LYS A 199 -34.44 -50.50 31.63
CA LYS A 199 -35.83 -50.98 31.58
C LYS A 199 -36.13 -51.81 30.33
N LYS A 200 -35.54 -51.47 29.19
CA LYS A 200 -35.60 -52.30 27.98
C LYS A 200 -34.94 -53.64 28.19
N GLU A 201 -33.78 -53.67 28.84
CA GLU A 201 -33.07 -54.92 29.15
C GLU A 201 -33.93 -55.82 30.05
N GLN A 202 -34.53 -55.27 31.10
CA GLN A 202 -35.45 -56.00 31.97
C GLN A 202 -36.67 -56.56 31.21
N LEU A 203 -37.22 -55.78 30.28
CA LEU A 203 -38.32 -56.23 29.43
C LEU A 203 -37.91 -57.38 28.50
N ILE A 204 -36.68 -57.35 27.98
CA ILE A 204 -36.12 -58.43 27.17
C ILE A 204 -35.95 -59.68 28.04
N GLN A 205 -35.36 -59.54 29.24
CA GLN A 205 -35.19 -60.65 30.17
C GLN A 205 -36.52 -61.31 30.54
N LEU A 206 -37.56 -60.53 30.85
CA LEU A 206 -38.90 -61.07 31.14
C LEU A 206 -39.51 -61.83 29.95
N LYS A 207 -39.26 -61.36 28.73
CA LYS A 207 -39.70 -62.07 27.51
C LYS A 207 -38.92 -63.38 27.31
N ILE A 208 -37.63 -63.40 27.63
CA ILE A 208 -36.81 -64.62 27.60
C ILE A 208 -37.32 -65.61 28.65
N GLU A 209 -37.50 -65.19 29.91
CA GLU A 209 -38.04 -66.05 30.98
C GLU A 209 -39.42 -66.60 30.61
N LYS A 210 -40.29 -65.80 29.99
CA LYS A 210 -41.57 -66.30 29.46
C LYS A 210 -41.36 -67.40 28.41
N SER A 211 -40.42 -67.21 27.48
CA SER A 211 -40.13 -68.22 26.46
C SER A 211 -39.56 -69.51 27.05
N GLU A 212 -38.72 -69.40 28.09
CA GLU A 212 -38.19 -70.56 28.83
C GLU A 212 -39.30 -71.31 29.57
N LEU A 213 -40.24 -70.61 30.20
CA LEU A 213 -41.40 -71.24 30.86
C LEU A 213 -42.31 -71.97 29.87
N LEU A 214 -42.53 -71.39 28.68
CA LEU A 214 -43.27 -72.07 27.60
C LEU A 214 -42.55 -73.34 27.14
N GLN A 215 -41.22 -73.29 27.04
CA GLN A 215 -40.42 -74.46 26.71
C GLN A 215 -40.48 -75.52 27.81
N GLU A 216 -40.37 -75.13 29.09
CA GLU A 216 -40.49 -76.05 30.22
C GLU A 216 -41.88 -76.72 30.26
N LEU A 217 -42.95 -75.96 30.06
CA LEU A 217 -44.31 -76.48 29.94
C LEU A 217 -44.40 -77.52 28.83
N SER A 218 -43.86 -77.22 27.64
CA SER A 218 -43.86 -78.15 26.51
C SER A 218 -43.12 -79.46 26.83
N LEU A 219 -41.98 -79.39 27.53
CA LEU A 219 -41.19 -80.55 27.94
C LEU A 219 -41.89 -81.38 29.02
N LYS A 220 -42.53 -80.75 30.01
CA LYS A 220 -43.29 -81.48 31.05
C LYS A 220 -44.52 -82.16 30.44
N LYS A 221 -45.22 -81.50 29.52
CA LYS A 221 -46.30 -82.11 28.73
C LYS A 221 -45.80 -83.31 27.93
N GLU A 222 -44.63 -83.21 27.31
CA GLU A 222 -43.99 -84.32 26.59
C GLU A 222 -43.69 -85.52 27.49
N GLN A 223 -43.05 -85.27 28.64
CA GLN A 223 -42.69 -86.33 29.60
C GLN A 223 -43.92 -87.06 30.14
N ARG A 224 -44.97 -86.31 30.46
CA ARG A 224 -46.25 -86.87 30.96
C ARG A 224 -46.96 -87.67 29.88
N PHE A 225 -46.98 -87.16 28.65
CA PHE A 225 -47.51 -87.90 27.51
C PHE A 225 -46.77 -89.24 27.31
N LYS A 226 -45.43 -89.24 27.30
CA LYS A 226 -44.62 -90.48 27.21
C LYS A 226 -44.92 -91.47 28.34
N SER A 227 -45.01 -90.97 29.58
CA SER A 227 -45.30 -91.81 30.76
C SER A 227 -46.71 -92.43 30.72
N SER A 228 -47.70 -91.70 30.20
CA SER A 228 -49.07 -92.19 30.01
C SER A 228 -49.16 -93.24 28.89
N MET A 229 -48.36 -93.05 27.83
CA MET A 229 -48.25 -93.97 26.70
C MET A 229 -47.59 -95.30 27.10
N GLU A 230 -46.52 -95.27 27.89
CA GLU A 230 -45.84 -96.49 28.39
C GLU A 230 -46.76 -97.41 29.22
N ARG A 231 -47.78 -96.82 29.87
CA ARG A 231 -48.76 -97.56 30.69
C ARG A 231 -49.92 -98.17 29.88
N THR A 232 -50.07 -97.80 28.61
CA THR A 232 -51.27 -98.13 27.81
C THR A 232 -50.92 -98.97 26.56
N GLN A 233 -50.92 -100.30 26.68
CA GLN A 233 -50.48 -101.23 25.62
C GLN A 233 -51.46 -101.43 24.43
N GLY A 234 -52.48 -100.59 24.25
CA GLY A 234 -53.65 -100.95 23.41
C GLY A 234 -53.87 -100.22 22.08
N ASN A 235 -53.26 -99.06 21.81
CA ASN A 235 -53.47 -98.28 20.56
C ASN A 235 -52.36 -97.21 20.34
N ALA A 236 -51.19 -97.43 20.94
CA ALA A 236 -50.13 -96.42 21.10
C ALA A 236 -49.50 -95.94 19.78
N ASP A 237 -49.33 -96.81 18.79
CA ASP A 237 -48.54 -96.48 17.59
C ASP A 237 -49.22 -95.45 16.67
N LEU A 238 -50.54 -95.49 16.54
CA LEU A 238 -51.31 -94.58 15.67
C LEU A 238 -51.35 -93.15 16.25
N VAL A 239 -51.52 -93.04 17.56
CA VAL A 239 -51.55 -91.74 18.27
C VAL A 239 -50.16 -91.11 18.24
N GLN A 240 -49.10 -91.91 18.44
CA GLN A 240 -47.71 -91.44 18.37
C GLN A 240 -47.33 -90.99 16.96
N ALA A 241 -47.78 -91.70 15.92
CA ALA A 241 -47.54 -91.31 14.53
C ALA A 241 -48.21 -89.99 14.15
N GLU A 242 -49.49 -89.81 14.50
CA GLU A 242 -50.22 -88.56 14.21
C GLU A 242 -49.64 -87.37 15.01
N ARG A 243 -49.22 -87.61 16.25
CA ARG A 243 -48.53 -86.60 17.07
C ARG A 243 -47.17 -86.20 16.49
N THR A 244 -46.37 -87.18 16.06
CA THR A 244 -45.07 -86.92 15.42
C THR A 244 -45.27 -86.11 14.13
N ARG A 245 -46.33 -86.39 13.37
CA ARG A 245 -46.72 -85.61 12.19
C ARG A 245 -47.03 -84.16 12.55
N LEU A 246 -47.82 -83.93 13.61
CA LEU A 246 -48.19 -82.58 14.05
C LEU A 246 -47.01 -81.79 14.61
N LEU A 247 -46.09 -82.44 15.35
CA LEU A 247 -44.84 -81.81 15.79
C LEU A 247 -43.95 -81.41 14.61
N ALA A 248 -43.78 -82.30 13.62
CA ALA A 248 -43.04 -81.97 12.41
C ALA A 248 -43.71 -80.84 11.60
N GLN A 249 -45.05 -80.80 11.60
CA GLN A 249 -45.80 -79.70 10.97
C GLN A 249 -45.62 -78.38 11.73
N LEU A 250 -45.56 -78.42 13.05
CA LEU A 250 -45.31 -77.26 13.92
C LEU A 250 -43.90 -76.69 13.71
N ASP A 251 -42.89 -77.56 13.69
CA ASP A 251 -41.49 -77.18 13.44
C ASP A 251 -41.34 -76.54 12.05
N LYS A 252 -41.99 -77.13 11.04
CA LYS A 252 -42.04 -76.56 9.69
C LYS A 252 -42.72 -75.19 9.67
N LEU A 253 -43.89 -75.05 10.31
CA LEU A 253 -44.60 -73.76 10.38
C LEU A 253 -43.78 -72.68 11.10
N ASN A 254 -43.03 -73.04 12.15
CA ASN A 254 -42.15 -72.11 12.85
C ASN A 254 -40.95 -71.69 11.99
N ALA A 255 -40.35 -72.61 11.22
CA ALA A 255 -39.29 -72.30 10.27
C ALA A 255 -39.80 -71.41 9.12
N ASP A 256 -40.94 -71.78 8.52
CA ASP A 256 -41.58 -71.05 7.43
C ASP A 256 -41.97 -69.62 7.87
N LYS A 257 -42.40 -69.44 9.12
CA LYS A 257 -42.70 -68.13 9.70
C LYS A 257 -41.46 -67.24 9.77
N ILE A 258 -40.30 -67.78 10.15
CA ILE A 258 -39.05 -67.00 10.23
C ILE A 258 -38.67 -66.52 8.83
N VAL A 259 -38.68 -67.40 7.84
CA VAL A 259 -38.38 -67.07 6.44
C VAL A 259 -39.38 -66.05 5.89
N ALA A 260 -40.68 -66.26 6.11
CA ALA A 260 -41.71 -65.35 5.63
C ALA A 260 -41.67 -63.97 6.32
N LEU A 261 -41.18 -63.88 7.56
CA LEU A 261 -40.96 -62.59 8.23
C LEU A 261 -39.74 -61.85 7.67
N ASP A 262 -38.68 -62.58 7.31
CA ASP A 262 -37.47 -62.03 6.69
C ASP A 262 -37.75 -61.51 5.28
N ASP A 263 -38.59 -62.21 4.51
CA ASP A 263 -39.04 -61.81 3.16
C ASP A 263 -40.11 -60.69 3.17
N SER A 264 -40.64 -60.30 4.35
CA SER A 264 -41.75 -59.34 4.47
C SER A 264 -41.29 -57.90 4.71
N ASN A 265 -41.92 -56.96 4.01
CA ASN A 265 -41.71 -55.53 4.23
C ASN A 265 -42.37 -55.03 5.53
N PHE A 266 -41.91 -53.87 6.04
CA PHE A 266 -42.39 -53.25 7.29
C PHE A 266 -43.93 -53.15 7.40
N PHE A 267 -44.63 -52.98 6.27
CA PHE A 267 -46.10 -52.86 6.23
C PHE A 267 -46.86 -54.20 6.20
N THR A 268 -46.23 -55.28 5.75
CA THR A 268 -46.86 -56.61 5.61
C THR A 268 -46.46 -57.58 6.72
N SER A 269 -45.32 -57.33 7.38
CA SER A 269 -44.81 -58.13 8.50
C SER A 269 -45.84 -58.40 9.63
N PRO A 270 -46.65 -57.42 10.10
CA PRO A 270 -47.66 -57.68 11.13
C PRO A 270 -48.77 -58.64 10.69
N ALA A 271 -49.16 -58.61 9.41
CA ALA A 271 -50.19 -59.49 8.86
C ALA A 271 -49.67 -60.91 8.66
N VAL A 272 -48.45 -61.05 8.13
CA VAL A 272 -47.75 -62.34 7.98
C VAL A 272 -47.56 -63.00 9.34
N LYS A 273 -47.11 -62.25 10.35
CA LYS A 273 -46.95 -62.75 11.71
C LYS A 273 -48.26 -63.34 12.25
N LYS A 274 -49.37 -62.62 12.09
CA LYS A 274 -50.69 -63.05 12.57
C LYS A 274 -51.17 -64.32 11.89
N ASP A 275 -51.00 -64.45 10.57
CA ASP A 275 -51.41 -65.65 9.81
C ASP A 275 -50.65 -66.90 10.25
N TYR A 276 -49.32 -66.81 10.41
CA TYR A 276 -48.53 -67.93 10.92
C TYR A 276 -48.81 -68.23 12.39
N ASP A 277 -49.02 -67.21 13.25
CA ASP A 277 -49.44 -67.40 14.64
C ASP A 277 -50.77 -68.16 14.72
N GLU A 278 -51.72 -67.89 13.83
CA GLU A 278 -53.02 -68.56 13.78
C GLU A 278 -52.91 -70.02 13.31
N LYS A 279 -52.08 -70.29 12.30
CA LYS A 279 -51.77 -71.66 11.83
C LYS A 279 -51.06 -72.49 12.89
N ILE A 280 -50.08 -71.91 13.57
CA ILE A 280 -49.36 -72.54 14.69
C ILE A 280 -50.36 -72.88 15.80
N ARG A 281 -51.22 -71.92 16.20
CA ARG A 281 -52.24 -72.14 17.22
C ARG A 281 -53.22 -73.25 16.86
N HIS A 282 -53.59 -73.39 15.58
CA HIS A 282 -54.44 -74.48 15.13
C HIS A 282 -53.77 -75.84 15.32
N VAL A 283 -52.50 -75.98 14.91
CA VAL A 283 -51.72 -77.21 15.08
C VAL A 283 -51.46 -77.51 16.56
N GLU A 284 -51.16 -76.50 17.38
CA GLU A 284 -51.04 -76.62 18.84
C GLU A 284 -52.34 -77.07 19.49
N THR A 285 -53.48 -76.58 19.03
CA THR A 285 -54.81 -76.99 19.53
C THR A 285 -55.07 -78.46 19.20
N GLN A 286 -54.73 -78.90 17.98
CA GLN A 286 -54.82 -80.32 17.60
C GLN A 286 -53.88 -81.20 18.43
N LEU A 287 -52.64 -80.73 18.67
CA LEU A 287 -51.65 -81.43 19.48
C LEU A 287 -52.09 -81.53 20.95
N ASN A 288 -52.61 -80.44 21.52
CA ASN A 288 -53.17 -80.42 22.87
C ASN A 288 -54.39 -81.32 22.99
N ASN A 289 -55.28 -81.35 21.99
CA ASN A 289 -56.42 -82.27 21.99
C ASN A 289 -55.98 -83.73 21.95
N ILE A 290 -54.93 -84.07 21.19
CA ILE A 290 -54.37 -85.43 21.17
C ILE A 290 -53.70 -85.76 22.51
N ASN A 291 -52.88 -84.85 23.05
CA ASN A 291 -52.23 -85.02 24.35
C ASN A 291 -53.29 -85.24 25.44
N ASN A 292 -54.28 -84.36 25.53
CA ASN A 292 -55.35 -84.41 26.53
C ASN A 292 -56.20 -85.66 26.35
N ASN A 293 -56.69 -85.97 25.14
CA ASN A 293 -57.52 -87.16 24.91
C ASN A 293 -56.78 -88.47 25.19
N THR A 294 -55.47 -88.54 24.95
CA THR A 294 -54.65 -89.73 25.25
C THR A 294 -54.41 -89.90 26.74
N ILE A 295 -54.28 -88.79 27.47
CA ILE A 295 -54.15 -88.77 28.94
C ILE A 295 -55.51 -89.06 29.63
N ILE A 296 -56.63 -88.63 29.04
CA ILE A 296 -58.01 -88.77 29.57
C ILE A 296 -58.61 -90.15 29.28
N ALA A 297 -58.34 -90.74 28.12
CA ALA A 297 -59.09 -91.90 27.62
C ALA A 297 -58.54 -93.25 28.11
N LYS A 298 -58.64 -93.55 29.42
CA LYS A 298 -59.15 -94.87 29.86
C LYS A 298 -59.28 -95.14 31.36
N ASP A 299 -58.88 -94.24 32.27
CA ASP A 299 -58.95 -94.57 33.70
C ASP A 299 -59.29 -93.37 34.57
N ASN A 300 -60.17 -93.55 35.56
CA ASN A 300 -60.45 -92.59 36.64
C ASN A 300 -59.24 -92.56 37.59
N SER A 301 -58.10 -92.10 37.08
CA SER A 301 -56.82 -92.12 37.76
C SER A 301 -56.35 -90.69 38.12
N PRO A 302 -55.51 -90.54 39.16
CA PRO A 302 -54.97 -89.25 39.63
C PRO A 302 -54.12 -88.49 38.60
N ASP A 303 -53.84 -89.06 37.42
CA ASP A 303 -53.08 -88.39 36.36
C ASP A 303 -53.90 -87.29 35.64
N LEU A 304 -55.23 -87.39 35.60
CA LEU A 304 -56.10 -86.37 34.96
C LEU A 304 -56.09 -85.04 35.74
N GLU A 305 -56.28 -85.12 37.06
CA GLU A 305 -56.18 -83.96 37.96
C GLU A 305 -54.77 -83.36 37.90
N SER A 306 -53.72 -84.17 37.70
CA SER A 306 -52.34 -83.69 37.64
C SER A 306 -51.99 -82.90 36.38
N VAL A 307 -52.63 -83.19 35.23
CA VAL A 307 -52.39 -82.48 33.96
C VAL A 307 -53.24 -81.23 33.84
N GLN A 308 -54.49 -81.26 34.31
CA GLN A 308 -55.27 -80.03 34.49
C GLN A 308 -54.59 -79.11 35.50
N PHE A 309 -54.09 -79.64 36.62
CA PHE A 309 -53.29 -78.88 37.58
C PHE A 309 -52.02 -78.29 36.95
N LEU A 310 -51.33 -79.03 36.07
CA LEU A 310 -50.15 -78.54 35.36
C LEU A 310 -50.51 -77.38 34.40
N ASP A 311 -51.59 -77.52 33.64
CA ASP A 311 -52.07 -76.48 32.73
C ASP A 311 -52.55 -75.25 33.48
N ASP A 312 -53.31 -75.41 34.55
CA ASP A 312 -53.77 -74.30 35.39
C ASP A 312 -52.58 -73.59 36.06
N TYR A 313 -51.63 -74.35 36.63
CA TYR A 313 -50.41 -73.81 37.25
C TYR A 313 -49.56 -72.97 36.27
N TYR A 314 -49.30 -73.49 35.06
CA TYR A 314 -48.54 -72.75 34.07
C TYR A 314 -49.35 -71.64 33.40
N THR A 315 -50.67 -71.76 33.29
CA THR A 315 -51.55 -70.69 32.80
C THR A 315 -51.51 -69.50 33.75
N ASP A 316 -51.61 -69.73 35.05
CA ASP A 316 -51.48 -68.68 36.06
C ASP A 316 -50.09 -68.05 36.05
N LEU A 317 -49.02 -68.85 35.95
CA LEU A 317 -47.64 -68.36 35.91
C LEU A 317 -47.35 -67.55 34.63
N LEU A 318 -47.84 -68.01 33.48
CA LEU A 318 -47.72 -67.30 32.21
C LEU A 318 -48.57 -66.02 32.19
N GLY A 319 -49.78 -66.06 32.77
CA GLY A 319 -50.63 -64.89 32.97
C GLY A 319 -49.93 -63.83 33.82
N LEU A 320 -49.33 -64.25 34.94
CA LEU A 320 -48.51 -63.36 35.78
C LEU A 320 -47.33 -62.78 35.01
N LYS A 321 -46.61 -63.57 34.20
CA LYS A 321 -45.51 -63.07 33.36
C LYS A 321 -46.00 -62.11 32.28
N ASP A 322 -47.16 -62.34 31.69
CA ASP A 322 -47.77 -61.45 30.72
C ASP A 322 -48.16 -60.10 31.33
N ASP A 323 -48.76 -60.12 32.52
CA ASP A 323 -49.06 -58.90 33.28
C ASP A 323 -47.78 -58.12 33.61
N MET A 324 -46.72 -58.82 34.04
CA MET A 324 -45.41 -58.22 34.29
C MET A 324 -44.79 -57.61 33.01
N ILE A 325 -44.88 -58.31 31.88
CA ILE A 325 -44.40 -57.82 30.58
C ILE A 325 -45.20 -56.60 30.15
N GLN A 326 -46.52 -56.61 30.30
CA GLN A 326 -47.39 -55.49 29.96
C GLN A 326 -47.04 -54.27 30.82
N GLN A 327 -46.98 -54.42 32.14
CA GLN A 327 -46.61 -53.36 33.06
C GLN A 327 -45.24 -52.77 32.72
N LYS A 328 -44.23 -53.63 32.47
CA LYS A 328 -42.89 -53.17 32.13
C LYS A 328 -42.83 -52.49 30.76
N ASN A 329 -43.61 -52.97 29.79
CA ASN A 329 -43.74 -52.33 28.48
C ASN A 329 -44.37 -50.93 28.59
N GLU A 330 -45.39 -50.76 29.44
CA GLU A 330 -45.98 -49.45 29.75
C GLU A 330 -44.96 -48.51 30.40
N GLU A 331 -44.18 -48.98 31.40
CA GLU A 331 -43.07 -48.22 32.00
C GLU A 331 -42.06 -47.75 30.93
N VAL A 332 -41.66 -48.66 30.02
CA VAL A 332 -40.73 -48.34 28.91
C VAL A 332 -41.32 -47.28 27.98
N GLN A 333 -42.62 -47.36 27.65
CA GLN A 333 -43.28 -46.40 26.78
C GLN A 333 -43.38 -45.02 27.44
N GLN A 334 -43.74 -44.95 28.72
CA GLN A 334 -43.76 -43.70 29.48
C GLN A 334 -42.37 -43.07 29.52
N LEU A 335 -41.33 -43.85 29.84
CA LEU A 335 -39.96 -43.38 29.91
C LEU A 335 -39.43 -42.92 28.54
N ARG A 336 -39.81 -43.61 27.46
CA ARG A 336 -39.50 -43.23 26.08
C ARG A 336 -40.13 -41.89 25.72
N ARG A 337 -41.39 -41.64 26.11
CA ARG A 337 -42.06 -40.35 25.89
C ARG A 337 -41.35 -39.23 26.66
N SER A 338 -41.04 -39.45 27.94
CA SER A 338 -40.29 -38.48 28.75
C SER A 338 -38.91 -38.16 28.17
N TYR A 339 -38.16 -39.17 27.74
CA TYR A 339 -36.87 -38.99 27.06
C TYR A 339 -37.02 -38.17 25.76
N LYS A 340 -37.98 -38.54 24.89
CA LYS A 340 -38.23 -37.83 23.63
C LYS A 340 -38.62 -36.37 23.88
N ASN A 341 -39.47 -36.11 24.86
CA ASN A 341 -39.90 -34.76 25.22
C ASN A 341 -38.73 -33.93 25.75
N ALA A 342 -37.88 -34.50 26.62
CA ALA A 342 -36.70 -33.83 27.15
C ALA A 342 -35.68 -33.47 26.05
N VAL A 343 -35.40 -34.41 25.13
CA VAL A 343 -34.53 -34.17 23.96
C VAL A 343 -35.11 -33.10 23.04
N SER A 344 -36.41 -33.19 22.73
CA SER A 344 -37.08 -32.21 21.88
C SER A 344 -37.07 -30.81 22.49
N ALA A 345 -37.33 -30.68 23.79
CA ALA A 345 -37.29 -29.41 24.51
C ALA A 345 -35.87 -28.82 24.52
N SER A 346 -34.85 -29.64 24.79
CA SER A 346 -33.45 -29.21 24.78
C SER A 346 -33.00 -28.71 23.40
N ASN A 347 -33.34 -29.44 22.33
CA ASN A 347 -33.00 -29.05 20.96
C ASN A 347 -33.74 -27.78 20.53
N SER A 348 -35.04 -27.67 20.87
CA SER A 348 -35.84 -26.48 20.58
C SER A 348 -35.27 -25.23 21.27
N ASN A 349 -34.93 -25.34 22.56
CA ASN A 349 -34.35 -24.24 23.32
C ASN A 349 -33.03 -23.76 22.71
N LEU A 350 -32.14 -24.69 22.36
CA LEU A 350 -30.86 -24.34 21.72
C LEU A 350 -31.07 -23.72 20.35
N ALA A 351 -32.00 -24.24 19.54
CA ALA A 351 -32.31 -23.71 18.22
C ALA A 351 -32.84 -22.27 18.29
N VAL A 352 -33.72 -21.97 19.25
CA VAL A 352 -34.23 -20.59 19.46
C VAL A 352 -33.08 -19.64 19.85
N LYS A 353 -32.19 -20.06 20.74
CA LYS A 353 -31.02 -19.25 21.12
C LYS A 353 -30.06 -19.05 19.94
N GLN A 354 -29.79 -20.10 19.18
CA GLN A 354 -28.94 -20.04 17.99
C GLN A 354 -29.51 -19.06 16.96
N ARG A 355 -30.82 -19.12 16.69
CA ARG A 355 -31.49 -18.19 15.75
C ARG A 355 -31.34 -16.74 16.21
N LYS A 356 -31.56 -16.47 17.50
CA LYS A 356 -31.40 -15.11 18.06
C LYS A 356 -29.96 -14.61 17.95
N LEU A 357 -28.97 -15.44 18.29
CA LEU A 357 -27.56 -15.10 18.15
C LEU A 357 -27.16 -14.88 16.69
N ALA A 358 -27.66 -15.71 15.78
CA ALA A 358 -27.40 -15.57 14.35
C ALA A 358 -28.03 -14.28 13.79
N GLN A 359 -29.25 -13.94 14.19
CA GLN A 359 -29.89 -12.67 13.84
C GLN A 359 -29.07 -11.47 14.33
N ASN A 360 -28.64 -11.48 15.59
CA ASN A 360 -27.80 -10.42 16.14
C ASN A 360 -26.48 -10.29 15.38
N LYS A 361 -25.84 -11.41 15.04
CA LYS A 361 -24.63 -11.44 14.21
C LYS A 361 -24.89 -10.81 12.84
N THR A 362 -25.94 -11.25 12.14
CA THR A 362 -26.28 -10.72 10.80
C THR A 362 -26.56 -9.22 10.84
N THR A 363 -27.30 -8.74 11.83
CA THR A 363 -27.54 -7.29 12.00
C THR A 363 -26.25 -6.52 12.28
N ALA A 364 -25.38 -7.04 13.14
CA ALA A 364 -24.08 -6.41 13.43
C ALA A 364 -23.19 -6.37 12.19
N LEU A 365 -23.10 -7.46 11.43
CA LEU A 365 -22.33 -7.52 10.18
C LEU A 365 -22.89 -6.56 9.12
N ARG A 366 -24.22 -6.49 8.97
CA ARG A 366 -24.86 -5.54 8.05
C ARG A 366 -24.55 -4.09 8.41
N ASN A 367 -24.54 -3.76 9.71
CA ASN A 367 -24.17 -2.41 10.16
C ASN A 367 -22.71 -2.09 9.85
N LEU A 368 -21.79 -3.06 9.97
CA LEU A 368 -20.39 -2.88 9.60
C LEU A 368 -20.22 -2.75 8.07
N GLU A 369 -20.97 -3.51 7.29
CA GLU A 369 -21.01 -3.40 5.83
C GLU A 369 -21.49 -2.02 5.38
N ILE A 370 -22.57 -1.50 5.98
CA ILE A 370 -23.04 -0.12 5.70
C ILE A 370 -21.96 0.91 6.05
N LYS A 371 -21.24 0.75 7.17
CA LYS A 371 -20.12 1.64 7.53
C LYS A 371 -18.98 1.58 6.52
N ARG A 372 -18.70 0.38 5.99
CA ARG A 372 -17.70 0.18 4.94
C ARG A 372 -18.13 0.86 3.64
N ASP A 373 -19.36 0.67 3.21
CA ASP A 373 -19.90 1.32 2.01
C ASP A 373 -19.85 2.85 2.15
N GLN A 374 -20.16 3.38 3.33
CA GLN A 374 -20.03 4.82 3.61
C GLN A 374 -18.58 5.30 3.52
N ALA A 375 -17.63 4.55 4.06
CA ALA A 375 -16.20 4.87 3.95
C ALA A 375 -15.73 4.80 2.49
N ASP A 376 -16.18 3.81 1.72
CA ASP A 376 -15.87 3.65 0.30
C ASP A 376 -16.45 4.81 -0.53
N VAL A 377 -17.70 5.22 -0.29
CA VAL A 377 -18.32 6.37 -0.97
C VAL A 377 -17.60 7.68 -0.65
N GLN A 378 -17.23 7.91 0.62
CA GLN A 378 -16.44 9.08 1.00
C GLN A 378 -15.09 9.07 0.27
N PHE A 379 -14.40 7.94 0.29
CA PHE A 379 -13.10 7.78 -0.36
C PHE A 379 -13.18 7.87 -1.90
N LEU A 380 -14.30 7.49 -2.53
CA LEU A 380 -14.50 7.68 -3.97
C LEU A 380 -14.44 9.17 -4.34
N SER A 381 -15.08 10.04 -3.56
CA SER A 381 -15.01 11.49 -3.80
C SER A 381 -13.60 12.05 -3.60
N GLU A 382 -12.90 11.56 -2.57
CA GLU A 382 -11.49 11.91 -2.32
C GLU A 382 -10.58 11.39 -3.42
N LYS A 383 -10.89 10.24 -4.04
CA LYS A 383 -10.10 9.65 -5.12
C LYS A 383 -10.13 10.50 -6.39
N ASP A 384 -11.27 11.12 -6.69
CA ASP A 384 -11.38 12.06 -7.81
C ASP A 384 -10.56 13.33 -7.52
N TYR A 385 -10.65 13.86 -6.30
CA TYR A 385 -9.80 14.97 -5.84
C TYR A 385 -8.30 14.62 -5.86
N ILE A 386 -7.91 13.42 -5.43
CA ILE A 386 -6.53 12.92 -5.51
C ILE A 386 -6.06 12.85 -6.96
N ARG A 387 -6.94 12.45 -7.89
CA ARG A 387 -6.61 12.41 -9.33
C ARG A 387 -6.34 13.82 -9.86
N GLU A 388 -7.18 14.79 -9.48
CA GLU A 388 -7.00 16.19 -9.84
C GLU A 388 -5.71 16.77 -9.27
N ILE A 389 -5.41 16.54 -7.97
CA ILE A 389 -4.14 16.94 -7.36
C ILE A 389 -2.96 16.32 -8.11
N LYS A 390 -3.02 15.04 -8.47
CA LYS A 390 -1.94 14.37 -9.22
C LYS A 390 -1.73 15.01 -10.59
N GLN A 391 -2.81 15.37 -11.27
CA GLN A 391 -2.74 16.07 -12.55
C GLN A 391 -2.12 17.47 -12.37
N ASN A 392 -2.53 18.22 -11.35
CA ASN A 392 -1.93 19.51 -11.00
C ASN A 392 -0.46 19.37 -10.63
N ASN A 393 -0.06 18.32 -9.91
CA ASN A 393 1.35 18.06 -9.62
C ASN A 393 2.15 17.78 -10.90
N MET A 394 1.56 17.14 -11.92
CA MET A 394 2.24 16.96 -13.21
C MET A 394 2.44 18.29 -13.93
N THR A 395 1.45 19.19 -13.92
CA THR A 395 1.59 20.52 -14.53
C THR A 395 2.64 21.35 -13.78
N LEU A 396 2.60 21.35 -12.44
CA LEU A 396 3.60 22.04 -11.62
C LEU A 396 5.03 21.50 -11.86
N ARG A 397 5.20 20.18 -12.02
CA ARG A 397 6.50 19.59 -12.38
C ARG A 397 6.96 19.97 -13.79
N TYR A 398 6.03 20.15 -14.72
CA TYR A 398 6.33 20.69 -16.04
C TYR A 398 6.78 22.16 -15.94
N ASP A 399 6.08 22.98 -15.17
CA ASP A 399 6.42 24.38 -14.95
C ASP A 399 7.82 24.53 -14.32
N ILE A 400 8.17 23.70 -13.32
CA ILE A 400 9.53 23.63 -12.77
C ILE A 400 10.55 23.40 -13.88
N ARG A 401 10.31 22.41 -14.76
CA ARG A 401 11.24 22.10 -15.85
C ARG A 401 11.40 23.27 -16.82
N VAL A 402 10.31 23.97 -17.14
CA VAL A 402 10.37 25.15 -18.01
C VAL A 402 11.22 26.24 -17.38
N ILE A 403 10.98 26.56 -16.11
CA ILE A 403 11.74 27.56 -15.35
C ILE A 403 13.22 27.16 -15.23
N GLU A 404 13.51 25.87 -15.01
CA GLU A 404 14.89 25.35 -14.95
C GLU A 404 15.62 25.50 -16.29
N ILE A 405 14.95 25.18 -17.40
CA ILE A 405 15.52 25.36 -18.74
C ILE A 405 15.77 26.85 -18.98
N GLU A 406 14.80 27.71 -18.68
CA GLU A 406 14.95 29.16 -18.84
C GLU A 406 16.11 29.70 -18.01
N ALA A 407 16.17 29.38 -16.72
CA ALA A 407 17.25 29.79 -15.83
C ALA A 407 18.62 29.27 -16.30
N ASN A 408 18.69 28.02 -16.78
CA ASN A 408 19.93 27.46 -17.31
C ASN A 408 20.37 28.16 -18.60
N THR A 409 19.44 28.48 -19.50
CA THR A 409 19.77 29.24 -20.73
C THR A 409 20.22 30.66 -20.41
N MET A 410 19.59 31.33 -19.44
CA MET A 410 20.02 32.65 -18.96
C MET A 410 21.42 32.58 -18.35
N ALA A 411 21.70 31.60 -17.50
CA ALA A 411 23.02 31.39 -16.91
C ALA A 411 24.08 31.13 -17.97
N LEU A 412 23.87 30.16 -18.87
CA LEU A 412 24.84 29.80 -19.90
C LEU A 412 25.00 30.86 -21.00
N SER A 413 24.07 31.79 -21.15
CA SER A 413 24.28 32.97 -22.00
C SER A 413 25.39 33.89 -21.47
N ASN A 414 25.69 33.81 -20.16
CA ASN A 414 26.74 34.58 -19.50
C ASN A 414 28.10 33.86 -19.58
N GLN A 415 29.12 34.60 -20.03
CA GLN A 415 30.48 34.08 -20.17
C GLN A 415 31.12 33.65 -18.85
N VAL A 416 30.82 34.35 -17.74
CA VAL A 416 31.31 34.02 -16.41
C VAL A 416 30.77 32.66 -15.97
N TYR A 417 29.47 32.43 -16.18
CA TYR A 417 28.82 31.15 -15.88
C TYR A 417 29.38 30.01 -16.74
N ARG A 418 29.57 30.22 -18.04
CA ARG A 418 30.19 29.21 -18.92
C ARG A 418 31.63 28.86 -18.54
N MET A 419 32.41 29.85 -18.12
CA MET A 419 33.79 29.62 -17.74
C MET A 419 33.88 28.94 -16.36
N ALA A 420 33.00 29.31 -15.44
CA ALA A 420 32.85 28.61 -14.16
C ALA A 420 32.37 27.17 -14.35
N SER A 421 31.40 26.93 -15.24
CA SER A 421 30.89 25.58 -15.54
C SER A 421 31.97 24.69 -16.17
N TYR A 422 32.83 25.25 -17.02
CA TYR A 422 33.98 24.53 -17.56
C TYR A 422 35.02 24.17 -16.49
N ILE A 423 35.27 25.06 -15.52
CA ILE A 423 36.22 24.82 -14.42
C ILE A 423 35.69 23.76 -13.46
N ASP A 424 34.39 23.83 -13.12
CA ASP A 424 33.73 22.87 -12.25
C ASP A 424 33.35 21.56 -12.97
N ASN A 425 33.51 21.49 -14.31
CA ASN A 425 33.15 20.37 -15.17
C ASN A 425 31.67 19.95 -15.05
N VAL A 426 30.77 20.94 -15.13
CA VAL A 426 29.32 20.79 -15.01
C VAL A 426 28.60 21.46 -16.18
N ASP A 427 27.45 20.90 -16.57
CA ASP A 427 26.63 21.41 -17.69
C ASP A 427 25.41 22.21 -17.22
N HIS A 428 25.10 22.15 -15.92
CA HIS A 428 23.92 22.79 -15.34
C HIS A 428 24.29 23.89 -14.35
N TYR A 429 23.60 25.04 -14.43
CA TYR A 429 23.95 26.22 -13.64
C TYR A 429 23.88 26.00 -12.12
N LYS A 430 22.97 25.16 -11.63
CA LYS A 430 22.82 24.87 -10.19
C LYS A 430 24.01 24.11 -9.60
N GLU A 431 24.78 23.42 -10.43
CA GLU A 431 25.92 22.61 -10.01
C GLU A 431 27.23 23.42 -9.95
N VAL A 432 27.22 24.65 -10.50
CA VAL A 432 28.37 25.56 -10.46
C VAL A 432 28.55 26.06 -9.04
N LYS A 433 29.77 25.92 -8.49
CA LYS A 433 30.07 26.39 -7.14
C LYS A 433 30.06 27.90 -7.11
N THR A 434 29.40 28.48 -6.10
CA THR A 434 29.34 29.93 -5.89
C THR A 434 30.73 30.56 -5.73
N GLU A 435 31.68 29.83 -5.12
CA GLU A 435 33.08 30.24 -5.00
C GLU A 435 33.80 30.31 -6.36
N THR A 436 33.63 29.29 -7.20
CA THR A 436 34.21 29.28 -8.55
C THR A 436 33.62 30.41 -9.38
N LEU A 437 32.29 30.59 -9.31
CA LEU A 437 31.58 31.62 -10.04
C LEU A 437 32.04 33.04 -9.67
N THR A 438 32.21 33.32 -8.38
CA THR A 438 32.68 34.63 -7.89
C THR A 438 34.14 34.89 -8.26
N LEU A 439 35.01 33.88 -8.16
CA LEU A 439 36.42 33.98 -8.56
C LEU A 439 36.55 34.26 -10.06
N VAL A 440 35.85 33.49 -10.89
CA VAL A 440 35.85 33.66 -12.36
C VAL A 440 35.30 35.03 -12.72
N GLY A 441 34.22 35.47 -12.07
CA GLY A 441 33.67 36.80 -12.24
C GLY A 441 34.71 37.89 -11.94
N LEU A 442 35.37 37.82 -10.79
CA LEU A 442 36.39 38.79 -10.39
C LEU A 442 37.57 38.84 -11.38
N VAL A 443 38.08 37.68 -11.79
CA VAL A 443 39.22 37.61 -12.74
C VAL A 443 38.82 38.12 -14.12
N TRP A 444 37.67 37.69 -14.64
CA TRP A 444 37.16 38.10 -15.95
C TRP A 444 36.91 39.60 -15.99
N PHE A 445 36.09 40.12 -15.07
CA PHE A 445 35.74 41.53 -15.03
C PHE A 445 36.91 42.41 -14.63
N GLY A 446 37.80 41.96 -13.74
CA GLY A 446 39.03 42.65 -13.39
C GLY A 446 39.96 42.80 -14.60
N SER A 447 40.11 41.75 -15.41
CA SER A 447 40.95 41.83 -16.61
C SER A 447 40.41 42.84 -17.64
N LEU A 448 39.08 42.85 -17.86
CA LEU A 448 38.43 43.80 -18.76
C LEU A 448 38.52 45.24 -18.25
N ALA A 449 38.27 45.44 -16.95
CA ALA A 449 38.37 46.74 -16.30
C ALA A 449 39.79 47.32 -16.37
N LEU A 450 40.81 46.48 -16.22
CA LEU A 450 42.23 46.89 -16.27
C LEU A 450 42.66 47.28 -17.69
N ILE A 451 42.21 46.54 -18.70
CA ILE A 451 42.46 46.89 -20.11
C ILE A 451 41.76 48.21 -20.43
N GLY A 452 40.49 48.36 -20.03
CA GLY A 452 39.71 49.57 -20.25
C GLY A 452 40.33 50.81 -19.60
N SER A 453 40.82 50.69 -18.37
CA SER A 453 41.39 51.84 -17.64
C SER A 453 42.72 52.35 -18.21
N ILE A 454 43.54 51.46 -18.78
CA ILE A 454 44.88 51.80 -19.26
C ILE A 454 44.89 52.22 -20.74
N THR A 455 44.03 51.63 -21.58
CA THR A 455 44.16 51.71 -23.06
C THR A 455 44.10 53.16 -23.59
N GLY A 456 43.12 53.96 -23.17
CA GLY A 456 42.98 55.36 -23.63
C GLY A 456 44.17 56.24 -23.24
N ILE A 457 44.69 56.05 -22.02
CA ILE A 457 45.89 56.74 -21.53
C ILE A 457 47.12 56.27 -22.29
N ALA A 458 47.35 54.97 -22.41
CA ALA A 458 48.51 54.40 -23.07
C ALA A 458 48.62 54.83 -24.54
N LEU A 459 47.50 54.87 -25.27
CA LEU A 459 47.44 55.36 -26.65
C LEU A 459 47.73 56.86 -26.74
N THR A 460 47.18 57.66 -25.82
CA THR A 460 47.44 59.10 -25.75
C THR A 460 48.90 59.39 -25.45
N LEU A 461 49.49 58.70 -24.48
CA LEU A 461 50.90 58.82 -24.10
C LEU A 461 51.83 58.41 -25.25
N SER A 462 51.55 57.28 -25.90
CA SER A 462 52.31 56.82 -27.06
C SER A 462 52.26 57.83 -28.20
N GLY A 463 51.08 58.39 -28.47
CA GLY A 463 50.90 59.47 -29.45
C GLY A 463 51.69 60.73 -29.09
N LEU A 464 51.67 61.16 -27.83
CA LEU A 464 52.43 62.34 -27.37
C LEU A 464 53.94 62.12 -27.40
N HIS A 465 54.40 60.92 -27.05
CA HIS A 465 55.81 60.53 -27.11
C HIS A 465 56.33 60.55 -28.56
N LEU A 466 55.60 59.94 -29.49
CA LEU A 466 55.92 59.97 -30.93
C LEU A 466 55.98 61.41 -31.48
N ASN A 467 55.06 62.29 -31.06
CA ASN A 467 55.09 63.71 -31.43
C ASN A 467 56.33 64.42 -30.90
N SER A 468 56.72 64.14 -29.64
CA SER A 468 57.93 64.70 -29.04
C SER A 468 59.19 64.23 -29.76
N LEU A 469 59.26 62.95 -30.15
CA LEU A 469 60.35 62.40 -30.95
C LEU A 469 60.44 63.06 -32.33
N ALA A 470 59.30 63.24 -33.02
CA ALA A 470 59.24 63.93 -34.31
C ALA A 470 59.80 65.36 -34.20
N LYS A 471 59.34 66.14 -33.22
CA LYS A 471 59.83 67.53 -32.98
C LYS A 471 61.32 67.58 -32.64
N LYS A 472 61.83 66.64 -31.83
CA LYS A 472 63.26 66.58 -31.50
C LYS A 472 64.12 66.23 -32.72
N ARG A 473 63.65 65.34 -33.59
CA ARG A 473 64.31 64.99 -34.86
C ARG A 473 64.31 66.17 -35.84
N GLU A 474 63.18 66.87 -35.95
CA GLU A 474 63.05 68.08 -36.75
C GLU A 474 63.99 69.20 -36.27
N GLN A 475 64.07 69.43 -34.95
CA GLN A 475 64.99 70.42 -34.37
C GLN A 475 66.46 70.06 -34.63
N LYS A 476 66.84 68.79 -34.45
CA LYS A 476 68.21 68.33 -34.78
C LYS A 476 68.52 68.55 -36.27
N ALA A 477 67.61 68.17 -37.16
CA ALA A 477 67.78 68.36 -38.60
C ALA A 477 67.96 69.84 -38.98
N ARG A 478 67.21 70.76 -38.34
CA ARG A 478 67.39 72.20 -38.55
C ARG A 478 68.73 72.74 -38.05
N VAL A 479 69.21 72.28 -36.88
CA VAL A 479 70.51 72.71 -36.33
C VAL A 479 71.66 72.30 -37.24
N TYR A 480 71.64 71.07 -37.78
CA TYR A 480 72.65 70.62 -38.75
C TYR A 480 72.66 71.46 -40.05
N LEU A 481 71.50 71.93 -40.51
CA LEU A 481 71.41 72.78 -41.70
C LEU A 481 71.91 74.21 -41.47
N THR A 482 71.90 74.71 -40.23
CA THR A 482 72.42 76.04 -39.87
C THR A 482 73.92 76.04 -39.51
N ASP A 483 74.49 74.90 -39.13
CA ASP A 483 75.94 74.77 -38.88
C ASP A 483 76.76 74.49 -40.17
N GLU A 484 76.09 74.11 -41.28
CA GLU A 484 76.70 73.92 -42.61
C GLU A 484 76.62 75.17 -43.53
N SER A 485 76.01 76.27 -43.05
CA SER A 485 75.93 77.58 -43.75
C SER A 485 76.84 78.60 -43.11
#